data_AF-A0A8X7JH22-F1
#
_entry.id   AF-A0A8X7JH22-F1
#
_cell.length_a   1.000
_cell.length_b   1.000
_cell.length_c   1.000
_cell.angle_alpha   90.00
_cell.angle_beta   90.00
_cell.angle_gamma   90.00
#
_symmetry.space_group_name_H-M   'P 1'
#
loop_
_entity.id
_entity.type
_entity.pdbx_description
1 polymer ?
#
loop_
_entity_poly.entity_id
_entity_poly.type
_entity_poly.pdbx_seq_one_letter_code
_entity_poly.pdbx_strand_id
1 'polypeptide(L)' 'MVSVKEVPPDLLIKRISEMLREKVEPPPWARWVKTGPQAEKAPDDPDW' A
#
# COMPACT_ATOMS: atom_id res chain seq x y z
N MET A 1 -26.12 1.17 -10.13
CA MET A 1 -24.94 0.29 -9.99
C MET A 1 -23.77 1.22 -9.75
N VAL A 2 -23.10 1.11 -8.60
CA VAL A 2 -21.94 1.94 -8.31
C VAL A 2 -20.71 1.25 -8.91
N SER A 3 -19.90 2.02 -9.62
CA SER A 3 -18.66 1.58 -10.26
C SER A 3 -17.43 2.05 -9.48
N VAL A 4 -16.31 1.40 -9.71
CA VAL A 4 -15.01 1.73 -9.08
C VAL A 4 -14.61 3.19 -9.33
N LYS A 5 -15.05 3.78 -10.44
CA LYS A 5 -14.73 5.16 -10.83
C LYS A 5 -15.49 6.22 -10.03
N GLU A 6 -16.53 5.83 -9.32
CA GLU A 6 -17.39 6.74 -8.55
C GLU A 6 -16.98 6.82 -7.07
N VAL A 7 -16.00 6.02 -6.65
CA VAL A 7 -15.48 6.00 -5.28
C VAL A 7 -14.22 6.85 -5.20
N PRO A 8 -14.05 7.69 -4.16
CA PRO A 8 -12.80 8.39 -3.92
C PRO A 8 -11.61 7.41 -3.86
N PRO A 9 -10.55 7.62 -4.66
CA PRO A 9 -9.43 6.68 -4.76
C PRO A 9 -8.78 6.37 -3.41
N ASP A 10 -8.57 7.39 -2.57
CA ASP A 10 -7.89 7.23 -1.28
C ASP A 10 -8.66 6.30 -0.33
N LEU A 11 -9.99 6.43 -0.30
CA LEU A 11 -10.84 5.59 0.53
C LEU A 11 -10.85 4.14 0.04
N LEU A 12 -10.91 3.96 -1.28
CA LEU A 12 -10.88 2.64 -1.89
C LEU A 12 -9.54 1.93 -1.62
N ILE A 13 -8.42 2.62 -1.86
CA ILE A 13 -7.07 2.10 -1.65
C ILE A 13 -6.87 1.73 -0.18
N LYS A 14 -7.25 2.61 0.75
CA LYS A 14 -7.15 2.34 2.19
C LYS A 14 -7.91 1.07 2.57
N ARG A 15 -9.17 0.95 2.13
CA ARG A 15 -10.00 -0.21 2.48
C ARG A 15 -9.47 -1.50 1.89
N ILE A 16 -8.97 -1.46 0.65
CA ILE A 16 -8.38 -2.63 0.01
C ILE A 16 -7.05 -3.01 0.68
N SER A 17 -6.22 -2.04 1.05
CA SER A 17 -4.96 -2.29 1.79
C SER A 17 -5.24 -3.04 3.10
N GLU A 18 -6.22 -2.58 3.89
CA GLU A 18 -6.66 -3.27 5.11
C GLU A 18 -7.07 -4.73 4.84
N MET A 19 -7.82 -4.98 3.77
CA MET A 19 -8.24 -6.34 3.40
C MET A 19 -7.10 -7.23 2.89
N LEU A 20 -6.06 -6.65 2.29
CA LEU A 20 -4.91 -7.37 1.75
C LEU A 20 -3.88 -7.73 2.83
N ARG A 21 -3.80 -6.96 3.92
CA ARG A 21 -2.89 -7.24 5.05
C ARG A 21 -3.08 -8.64 5.64
N GLU A 22 -4.31 -9.15 5.65
CA GLU A 22 -4.62 -10.50 6.15
C GLU A 22 -4.34 -11.62 5.14
N LYS A 23 -4.08 -11.26 3.87
CA LYS A 23 -3.99 -12.21 2.75
C LYS A 23 -2.61 -12.26 2.11
N VAL A 24 -1.79 -11.25 2.34
CA VAL A 24 -0.47 -11.09 1.72
C VAL A 24 0.55 -10.91 2.83
N GLU A 25 1.50 -11.84 2.91
CA GLU A 25 2.66 -11.69 3.78
C GLU A 25 3.73 -10.84 3.05
N PRO A 26 4.18 -9.73 3.65
CA PRO A 26 5.22 -8.92 3.05
C PRO A 26 6.54 -9.70 3.07
N PRO A 27 7.40 -9.54 2.05
CA PRO A 27 8.73 -10.14 2.08
C PRO A 27 9.53 -9.56 3.25
N PRO A 28 10.44 -10.34 3.87
CA PRO A 28 11.18 -9.89 5.04
C PRO A 28 11.87 -8.54 4.82
N TRP A 29 12.38 -8.29 3.62
CA TRP A 29 13.13 -7.09 3.26
C TRP A 29 12.28 -5.84 3.02
N ALA A 30 10.94 -5.93 2.99
CA ALA A 30 10.05 -4.81 2.67
C ALA A 30 10.25 -3.59 3.59
N ARG A 31 10.61 -3.82 4.86
CA ARG A 31 10.81 -2.74 5.84
C ARG A 31 12.09 -1.92 5.64
N TRP A 32 13.02 -2.38 4.80
CA TRP A 32 14.33 -1.75 4.65
C TRP A 32 14.60 -1.22 3.24
N VAL A 33 13.73 -1.51 2.28
CA VAL A 33 13.94 -1.06 0.90
C VAL A 33 13.47 0.36 0.69
N LYS A 34 14.22 1.06 -0.16
CA LYS A 34 13.72 2.26 -0.84
C LYS A 34 12.82 1.83 -1.99
N THR A 35 11.66 2.46 -2.13
CA THR A 35 10.64 2.12 -3.15
C THR A 35 11.08 2.41 -4.59
N GLY A 36 12.22 3.07 -4.79
CA GLY A 36 12.89 3.17 -6.08
C GLY A 36 14.24 3.88 -6.02
N PRO A 37 14.98 3.94 -7.15
CA PRO A 37 16.31 4.54 -7.22
C PRO A 37 16.34 6.01 -6.80
N GLN A 38 15.28 6.76 -7.13
CA GLN A 38 15.11 8.19 -6.83
C GLN A 38 14.80 8.48 -5.36
N ALA A 39 14.36 7.49 -4.58
CA ALA A 39 14.03 7.70 -3.17
C ALA A 39 15.30 7.61 -2.32
N GLU A 40 15.54 8.60 -1.47
CA GLU A 40 16.69 8.60 -0.55
C GLU A 40 16.44 7.76 0.71
N LYS A 41 15.18 7.61 1.11
CA LYS A 41 14.76 6.95 2.35
C LYS A 41 13.69 5.89 2.06
N ALA A 42 13.50 4.97 3.01
CA ALA A 42 12.39 4.05 3.02
C ALA A 42 11.05 4.80 3.24
N PRO A 43 9.90 4.20 2.90
CA PRO A 43 8.59 4.76 3.21
C PRO A 43 8.41 5.06 4.70
N ASP A 44 7.71 6.15 5.01
CA ASP A 44 7.41 6.52 6.40
C ASP A 44 6.37 5.60 7.05
N ASP A 45 5.47 5.02 6.25
CA ASP A 45 4.51 4.02 6.71
C ASP A 45 5.21 2.65 6.82
N PRO A 46 5.28 2.04 8.02
CA PRO A 46 5.89 0.73 8.20
C PRO A 46 5.11 -0.41 7.50
N ASP A 47 3.83 -0.19 7.18
CA ASP A 47 2.93 -1.15 6.55
C ASP A 47 2.60 -0.77 5.08
N TRP A 48 3.55 -0.09 4.42
CA TRP A 48 3.43 0.37 3.03
C TRP A 48 3.22 -0.75 2.00
#